data_AF-A0A7J3MCR8-F1
#
_entry.id   AF-A0A7J3MCR8-F1
#
_cell.length_a   1.000
_cell.length_b   1.000
_cell.length_c   1.000
_cell.angle_alpha   90.00
_cell.angle_beta   90.00
_cell.angle_gamma   90.00
#
_symmetry.space_group_name_H-M   'P 1'
#
loop_
_entity.id
_entity.type
_entity.pdbx_description
1 polymer ?
#
loop_
_entity_poly.entity_id
_entity_poly.type
_entity_poly.pdbx_seq_one_letter_code
_entity_poly.pdbx_strand_id
1 'polypeptide(L)'
;MSYVKLSNSVISLIKGNITKVRADAIVNAANSWLKHGGGVAGAIVREGGRIIQEESDRIVRERGPVKVGEAVYTSAGSLNAKYVIHAVGP
;
A
#
# COMPACT_ATOMS: atom_id res chain seq x y z
N MET A 1 8.92 3.11 -20.99
CA MET A 1 8.08 3.77 -19.97
C MET A 1 7.14 4.70 -20.70
N SER A 2 5.84 4.46 -20.66
CA SER A 2 4.85 5.29 -21.35
C SER A 2 4.24 6.25 -20.35
N TYR A 3 4.06 7.53 -20.70
CA TYR A 3 3.46 8.50 -19.80
C TYR A 3 2.56 9.49 -20.53
N VAL A 4 1.63 10.09 -19.80
CA VAL A 4 0.76 11.19 -20.25
C VAL A 4 0.94 12.35 -19.26
N LYS A 5 1.07 13.58 -19.78
CA LYS A 5 1.06 14.80 -18.96
C LYS A 5 -0.37 15.32 -18.83
N LEU A 6 -0.81 15.58 -17.61
CA LEU A 6 -2.10 16.18 -17.28
C LEU A 6 -1.86 17.43 -16.45
N SER A 7 -2.00 18.62 -17.06
CA SER A 7 -1.69 19.90 -16.40
C SER A 7 -0.33 19.88 -15.70
N ASN A 8 -0.31 19.92 -14.36
CA ASN A 8 0.89 19.91 -13.53
C ASN A 8 1.28 18.50 -13.03
N SER A 9 0.73 17.44 -13.64
CA SER A 9 0.94 16.05 -13.22
C SER A 9 1.36 15.16 -14.38
N VAL A 10 2.02 14.05 -14.05
CA VAL A 10 2.42 13.02 -15.02
C VAL A 10 1.87 11.68 -14.56
N ILE A 11 1.13 11.00 -15.43
CA ILE A 11 0.72 9.61 -15.23
C ILE A 11 1.67 8.74 -16.04
N SER A 12 2.36 7.81 -15.37
CA SER A 12 3.30 6.89 -15.99
C SER A 12 2.82 5.45 -15.83
N LEU A 13 2.88 4.67 -16.91
CA LEU A 13 2.69 3.23 -16.89
C LEU A 13 4.05 2.53 -16.75
N ILE A 14 4.17 1.74 -15.67
CA ILE A 14 5.39 1.01 -15.31
C ILE A 14 5.04 -0.47 -15.20
N LYS A 15 5.76 -1.32 -15.93
CA LYS A 15 5.74 -2.77 -15.72
C LYS A 15 6.85 -3.12 -14.74
N GLY A 16 6.51 -3.61 -13.56
CA GLY A 16 7.50 -3.95 -12.54
C GLY A 16 6.90 -4.46 -11.24
N ASN A 17 7.75 -4.58 -10.22
CA ASN A 17 7.36 -4.95 -8.86
C ASN A 17 7.18 -3.68 -8.02
N ILE A 18 5.98 -3.49 -7.46
CA ILE A 18 5.64 -2.31 -6.66
C ILE A 18 6.56 -2.13 -5.44
N THR A 19 7.12 -3.20 -4.88
CA THR A 19 8.00 -3.12 -3.71
C THR A 19 9.36 -2.51 -4.02
N LYS A 20 9.70 -2.36 -5.31
CA LYS A 20 10.96 -1.75 -5.77
C LYS A 20 10.76 -0.32 -6.30
N VAL A 21 9.53 0.17 -6.34
CA VAL A 21 9.22 1.54 -6.80
C VAL A 21 9.70 2.55 -5.77
N ARG A 22 10.41 3.58 -6.24
CA ARG A 22 10.75 4.75 -5.43
C ARG A 22 9.62 5.77 -5.52
N ALA A 23 8.94 6.02 -4.41
CA ALA A 23 7.85 6.99 -4.33
C ALA A 23 7.71 7.53 -2.91
N ASP A 24 6.94 8.59 -2.69
CA ASP A 24 6.59 8.99 -1.33
C ASP A 24 5.63 7.97 -0.67
N ALA A 25 4.71 7.40 -1.45
CA ALA A 25 3.81 6.34 -1.02
C ALA A 25 3.53 5.34 -2.14
N ILE A 26 3.27 4.09 -1.75
CA ILE A 26 2.69 3.07 -2.63
C ILE A 26 1.29 2.69 -2.16
N VAL A 27 0.44 2.21 -3.06
CA VAL A 27 -0.92 1.77 -2.73
C VAL A 27 -0.99 0.25 -2.78
N ASN A 28 -1.45 -0.35 -1.68
CA ASN A 28 -1.77 -1.76 -1.55
C ASN A 28 -3.27 -1.99 -1.77
N ALA A 29 -3.62 -3.02 -2.55
CA ALA A 29 -4.98 -3.55 -2.61
C ALA A 29 -5.22 -4.40 -1.35
N ALA A 30 -6.03 -3.90 -0.43
CA ALA A 30 -6.24 -4.48 0.88
C ALA A 30 -7.64 -5.08 1.04
N ASN A 31 -7.78 -6.00 1.99
CA ASN A 31 -9.08 -6.42 2.54
C ASN A 31 -9.42 -5.58 3.78
N SER A 32 -10.70 -5.58 4.19
CA SER A 32 -11.19 -4.83 5.35
C SER A 32 -10.49 -5.14 6.68
N TRP A 33 -9.88 -6.33 6.80
CA TRP A 33 -9.16 -6.74 8.01
C TRP A 33 -7.67 -6.41 7.97
N LEU A 34 -7.20 -5.74 6.91
CA LEU A 34 -5.81 -5.39 6.66
C LEU A 34 -4.86 -6.57 6.88
N LYS A 35 -5.29 -7.78 6.52
CA LYS A 35 -4.47 -9.01 6.62
C LYS A 35 -3.71 -9.24 5.31
N HIS A 36 -2.39 -9.07 5.36
CA HIS A 36 -1.52 -9.06 4.18
C HIS A 36 -0.87 -10.44 3.94
N GLY A 37 -1.70 -11.49 3.83
CA GLY A 37 -1.23 -12.88 3.77
C GLY A 37 -0.75 -13.37 2.40
N GLY A 38 -1.06 -12.65 1.31
CA GLY A 38 -0.77 -13.11 -0.05
C GLY A 38 -0.86 -12.03 -1.11
N GLY A 39 -0.59 -12.40 -2.37
CA GLY A 39 -0.59 -11.47 -3.50
C GLY A 39 0.37 -10.29 -3.32
N VAL A 40 -0.05 -9.12 -3.84
CA VAL A 40 0.72 -7.87 -3.72
C VAL A 40 0.87 -7.45 -2.26
N ALA A 41 -0.18 -7.59 -1.44
CA ALA A 41 -0.14 -7.27 -0.02
C ALA A 41 0.95 -8.08 0.74
N GLY A 42 1.00 -9.38 0.48
CA GLY A 42 2.02 -10.26 1.06
C GLY A 42 3.43 -9.95 0.55
N ALA A 43 3.58 -9.53 -0.71
CA ALA A 43 4.87 -9.06 -1.22
C ALA A 43 5.34 -7.77 -0.51
N ILE A 44 4.42 -6.84 -0.28
CA ILE A 44 4.67 -5.58 0.45
C ILE A 44 5.16 -5.86 1.88
N VAL A 45 4.47 -6.72 2.64
CA VAL A 45 4.90 -7.04 4.02
C VAL A 45 6.22 -7.82 4.05
N ARG A 46 6.44 -8.72 3.10
CA ARG A 46 7.69 -9.49 3.01
C ARG A 46 8.91 -8.59 2.79
N GLU A 47 8.78 -7.59 1.93
CA GLU A 47 9.89 -6.69 1.60
C GLU A 47 9.99 -5.50 2.57
N GLY A 48 8.85 -4.91 2.96
CA GLY A 48 8.80 -3.77 3.87
C GLY A 48 8.97 -4.14 5.34
N GLY A 49 8.82 -5.43 5.68
CA GLY A 49 8.95 -5.94 7.03
C GLY A 49 7.62 -6.00 7.80
N ARG A 50 7.65 -6.74 8.93
CA ARG A 50 6.47 -7.03 9.75
C ARG A 50 5.79 -5.80 10.33
N ILE A 51 6.50 -4.67 10.45
CA ILE A 51 5.98 -3.41 10.97
C ILE A 51 4.69 -2.97 10.24
N ILE A 52 4.60 -3.20 8.93
CA ILE A 52 3.41 -2.87 8.14
C ILE A 52 2.18 -3.66 8.62
N GLN A 53 2.35 -4.96 8.91
CA GLN A 53 1.26 -5.79 9.44
C GLN A 53 0.94 -5.43 10.89
N GLU A 54 1.95 -5.10 11.70
CA GLU A 54 1.77 -4.72 13.10
C GLU A 54 0.99 -3.40 13.24
N GLU A 55 1.31 -2.41 12.41
CA GLU A 55 0.57 -1.15 12.36
C GLU A 55 -0.85 -1.35 11.82
N SER A 56 -1.02 -2.19 10.80
CA SER A 56 -2.34 -2.57 10.28
C SER A 56 -3.21 -3.24 11.35
N ASP A 57 -2.63 -4.17 12.12
CA ASP A 57 -3.32 -4.87 13.21
C ASP A 57 -3.72 -3.90 14.32
N ARG A 58 -2.88 -2.91 14.63
CA ARG A 58 -3.21 -1.84 15.58
C ARG A 58 -4.39 -1.00 15.09
N ILE A 59 -4.39 -0.58 13.82
CA ILE A 59 -5.47 0.21 13.23
C ILE A 59 -6.81 -0.53 13.36
N VAL A 60 -6.84 -1.82 12.98
CA VAL A 60 -8.06 -2.64 13.06
C VAL A 60 -8.50 -2.87 14.50
N ARG A 61 -7.56 -3.06 15.44
CA ARG A 61 -7.88 -3.21 16.86
C ARG A 61 -8.52 -1.95 17.45
N GLU A 62 -8.05 -0.78 17.05
CA GLU A 62 -8.52 0.50 17.60
C GLU A 62 -9.82 0.99 16.95
N ARG A 63 -10.01 0.74 15.65
CA ARG A 63 -11.09 1.35 14.86
C ARG A 63 -12.09 0.35 14.27
N GLY A 64 -11.79 -0.94 14.37
CA GLY A 64 -12.52 -1.99 13.66
C GLY A 64 -12.07 -2.16 12.19
N PRO A 65 -12.76 -3.03 11.42
CA PRO A 65 -12.43 -3.27 10.03
C PRO A 65 -12.64 -2.03 9.16
N VAL A 66 -11.77 -1.84 8.16
CA VAL A 66 -11.84 -0.73 7.19
C VAL A 66 -12.94 -1.01 6.19
N LYS A 67 -13.83 -0.02 5.94
CA LYS A 67 -14.97 -0.22 5.05
C LYS A 67 -14.53 -0.24 3.58
N VAL A 68 -15.31 -0.92 2.76
CA VAL A 68 -15.19 -0.84 1.30
C VAL A 68 -15.25 0.62 0.85
N GLY A 69 -14.33 1.03 -0.02
CA GLY A 69 -14.20 2.40 -0.50
C GLY A 69 -13.37 3.33 0.39
N GLU A 70 -12.91 2.85 1.55
CA GLU A 70 -12.02 3.61 2.44
C GLU A 70 -10.55 3.18 2.28
N ALA A 71 -9.66 4.01 2.82
CA ALA A 71 -8.24 3.73 2.91
C ALA A 71 -7.65 4.19 4.23
N VAL A 72 -6.60 3.49 4.67
CA VAL A 72 -5.75 3.88 5.79
C VAL A 72 -4.29 3.84 5.36
N TYR A 73 -3.36 4.32 6.18
CA TYR A 73 -1.93 4.24 5.87
C TYR A 73 -1.12 3.73 7.05
N THR A 74 0.02 3.10 6.73
CA THR A 74 1.07 2.71 7.67
C THR A 74 2.40 3.34 7.25
N SER A 75 3.42 3.22 8.09
CA SER A 75 4.80 3.34 7.62
C SER A 75 5.09 2.27 6.55
N ALA A 76 6.09 2.52 5.71
CA ALA A 76 6.50 1.56 4.67
C ALA A 76 7.64 0.62 5.09
N GLY A 77 8.10 0.71 6.34
CA GLY A 77 9.23 -0.06 6.84
C GLY A 77 10.47 0.05 5.95
N SER A 78 10.96 -1.07 5.43
CA SER A 78 12.18 -1.15 4.61
C SER A 78 11.99 -0.82 3.11
N LEU A 79 10.77 -0.50 2.67
CA LEU A 79 10.51 -0.18 1.26
C LEU A 79 11.16 1.15 0.86
N ASN A 80 11.35 1.37 -0.44
CA ASN A 80 11.76 2.67 -0.99
C ASN A 80 10.58 3.65 -1.08
N ALA A 81 9.79 3.72 0.00
CA ALA A 81 8.67 4.61 0.17
C ALA A 81 8.60 5.09 1.62
N LYS A 82 7.84 6.16 1.89
CA LYS A 82 7.60 6.62 3.26
C LYS A 82 6.36 5.94 3.85
N TYR A 83 5.34 5.74 3.03
CA TYR A 83 4.05 5.19 3.44
C TYR A 83 3.54 4.07 2.53
N VAL A 84 2.74 3.18 3.10
CA VAL A 84 1.86 2.29 2.34
C VAL A 84 0.42 2.70 2.61
N ILE A 85 -0.32 3.03 1.56
CA ILE A 85 -1.74 3.32 1.62
C ILE A 85 -2.49 2.01 1.34
N HIS A 86 -3.32 1.56 2.28
CA HIS A 86 -4.13 0.36 2.16
C HIS A 86 -5.54 0.75 1.74
N ALA A 87 -5.86 0.55 0.45
CA ALA A 87 -7.19 0.84 -0.09
C ALA A 87 -8.03 -0.43 -0.14
N VAL A 88 -9.24 -0.38 0.41
CA VAL A 88 -10.19 -1.49 0.37
C VAL A 88 -11.11 -1.32 -0.84
N GLY A 89 -10.85 -2.15 -1.85
CA GLY A 89 -11.70 -2.23 -3.05
C GLY A 89 -13.06 -2.86 -2.78
N PRO A 90 -14.00 -2.80 -3.77
CA PRO A 90 -15.29 -3.49 -3.70
C PRO A 90 -15.18 -5.01 -3.69
#